data_AF-A0A435XQX2-F1
#
_entry.id   AF-A0A435XQX2-F1
#
_cell.length_a   1.000
_cell.length_b   1.000
_cell.length_c   1.000
_cell.angle_alpha   90.00
_cell.angle_beta   90.00
_cell.angle_gamma   90.00
#
_symmetry.space_group_name_H-M   'P 1'
#
loop_
_entity.id
_entity.type
_entity.pdbx_description
1 polymer ?
#
loop_
_entity_poly.entity_id
_entity_poly.type
_entity_poly.pdbx_seq_one_letter_code
_entity_poly.pdbx_strand_id
1 'polypeptide(L)'
;VEWLGFLDLLKKHRGRRALNGVIVALSIDVLWEGDEAIKAHGRKIRRRLAELNDRLEIRLPVYLMLTKADLIKGFEAFFGGLSTASREQVWGTTFALEARVDAKTIEREISALATELERRLVPRLEDEDKLAARAEIFRFPAQLASLSEPIQVLVEAMFGESRYEEVAWLRGLYLTSATQEGAPIDRLTA
;
A
#
# COMPACT_ATOMS: atom_id res chain seq x y z
N VAL A 1 6.96 24.93 7.97
CA VAL A 1 8.15 25.69 7.49
C VAL A 1 9.28 24.75 7.11
N GLU A 2 9.59 23.74 7.93
CA GLU A 2 10.67 22.78 7.67
C GLU A 2 10.56 22.02 6.34
N TRP A 3 9.36 21.56 5.96
CA TRP A 3 9.15 20.84 4.69
C TRP A 3 9.54 21.64 3.45
N LEU A 4 9.06 22.88 3.31
CA LEU A 4 9.38 23.72 2.15
C LEU A 4 10.88 24.09 2.13
N GLY A 5 11.47 24.33 3.30
CA GLY A 5 12.91 24.56 3.41
C GLY A 5 13.74 23.35 2.96
N PHE A 6 13.29 22.13 3.27
CA PHE A 6 13.93 20.91 2.77
C PHE A 6 13.85 20.80 1.24
N LEU A 7 12.69 21.10 0.64
CA LEU A 7 12.53 21.12 -0.82
C LEU A 7 13.45 22.17 -1.47
N ASP A 8 13.64 23.33 -0.83
CA ASP A 8 14.57 24.37 -1.29
C ASP A 8 16.01 23.91 -1.28
N LEU A 9 16.42 23.18 -0.24
CA LEU A 9 17.75 22.58 -0.17
C LEU A 9 17.93 21.53 -1.28
N LEU A 10 16.94 20.69 -1.55
CA LEU A 10 16.99 19.73 -2.66
C LEU A 10 17.16 20.45 -4.00
N LYS A 11 16.35 21.48 -4.28
CA LYS A 11 16.43 22.26 -5.52
C LYS A 11 17.79 22.92 -5.68
N LYS A 12 18.31 23.52 -4.60
CA LYS A 12 19.61 24.20 -4.57
C LYS A 12 20.79 23.25 -4.83
N HIS A 13 20.79 22.07 -4.20
CA HIS A 13 21.94 21.18 -4.21
C HIS A 13 21.93 20.10 -5.30
N ARG A 14 20.76 19.75 -5.84
CA ARG A 14 20.64 18.70 -6.87
C ARG A 14 20.14 19.22 -8.24
N GLY A 15 19.67 20.46 -8.32
CA GLY A 15 19.18 21.06 -9.57
C GLY A 15 17.94 20.37 -10.14
N ARG A 16 17.82 20.35 -11.48
CA ARG A 16 16.60 19.92 -12.22
C ARG A 16 16.32 18.41 -12.21
N ARG A 17 17.15 17.57 -11.59
CA ARG A 17 16.93 16.12 -11.44
C ARG A 17 17.03 15.71 -9.97
N ALA A 18 16.50 16.53 -9.07
CA ALA A 18 16.66 16.33 -7.64
C ALA A 18 16.13 14.98 -7.14
N LEU A 19 15.10 14.44 -7.78
CA LEU A 19 14.43 13.20 -7.43
C LEU A 19 14.00 12.45 -8.70
N ASN A 20 13.89 11.13 -8.60
CA ASN A 20 13.39 10.26 -9.67
C ASN A 20 12.03 9.61 -9.35
N GLY A 21 11.57 9.72 -8.11
CA GLY A 21 10.32 9.16 -7.63
C GLY A 21 10.13 9.44 -6.15
N VAL A 22 8.93 9.16 -5.65
CA VAL A 22 8.56 9.29 -4.24
C VAL A 22 8.00 7.97 -3.75
N ILE A 23 8.46 7.51 -2.59
CA ILE A 23 7.82 6.41 -1.87
C ILE A 23 6.98 7.02 -0.75
N VAL A 24 5.68 6.76 -0.79
CA VAL A 24 4.76 7.08 0.31
C VAL A 24 4.61 5.83 1.14
N ALA A 25 5.23 5.80 2.32
CA ALA A 25 5.04 4.75 3.30
C ALA A 25 3.87 5.13 4.22
N LEU A 26 2.82 4.31 4.23
CA LEU A 26 1.68 4.45 5.13
C LEU A 26 1.48 3.13 5.85
N SER A 27 1.23 3.17 7.15
CA SER A 27 0.88 1.95 7.89
C SER A 27 -0.54 1.54 7.50
N ILE A 28 -0.75 0.23 7.42
CA ILE A 28 -2.03 -0.35 7.05
C ILE A 28 -3.12 -0.08 8.11
N ASP A 29 -2.70 0.32 9.33
CA ASP A 29 -3.56 0.78 10.44
C ASP A 29 -4.61 1.81 10.03
N VAL A 30 -4.17 2.78 9.24
CA VAL A 30 -5.00 3.85 8.69
C VAL A 30 -6.23 3.33 7.96
N LEU A 31 -6.15 2.16 7.32
CA LEU A 31 -7.28 1.62 6.57
C LEU A 31 -8.45 1.26 7.51
N TRP A 32 -8.21 0.92 8.77
CA TRP A 32 -9.24 0.53 9.74
C TRP A 32 -9.89 1.69 10.50
N GLU A 33 -9.43 2.92 10.32
CA GLU A 33 -9.95 4.11 11.02
C GLU A 33 -11.25 4.66 10.39
N GLY A 34 -11.74 4.04 9.31
CA GLY A 34 -12.95 4.43 8.59
C GLY A 34 -12.69 5.49 7.51
N ASP A 35 -13.65 5.62 6.59
CA ASP A 35 -13.48 6.40 5.35
C ASP A 35 -13.04 7.84 5.54
N GLU A 36 -13.58 8.55 6.53
CA GLU A 36 -13.21 9.96 6.73
C GLU A 36 -11.78 10.13 7.23
N ALA A 37 -11.30 9.22 8.07
CA ALA A 37 -9.91 9.19 8.50
C ALA A 37 -8.99 8.84 7.32
N ILE A 38 -9.32 7.80 6.56
CA ILE A 38 -8.58 7.41 5.33
C ILE A 38 -8.47 8.59 4.36
N LYS A 39 -9.58 9.27 4.07
CA LYS A 39 -9.60 10.45 3.20
C LYS A 39 -8.77 11.59 3.77
N ALA A 40 -8.78 11.81 5.09
CA ALA A 40 -7.97 12.83 5.74
C ALA A 40 -6.47 12.56 5.57
N HIS A 41 -6.03 11.31 5.75
CA HIS A 41 -4.67 10.88 5.45
C HIS A 41 -4.32 11.09 3.98
N GLY A 42 -5.19 10.65 3.06
CA GLY A 42 -4.98 10.80 1.63
C GLY A 42 -4.83 12.27 1.19
N ARG A 43 -5.71 13.16 1.67
CA ARG A 43 -5.64 14.61 1.40
C ARG A 43 -4.36 15.25 1.94
N LYS A 44 -3.90 14.83 3.13
CA LYS A 44 -2.64 15.32 3.71
C LYS A 44 -1.45 14.94 2.85
N ILE A 45 -1.40 13.69 2.37
CA ILE A 45 -0.33 13.21 1.48
C ILE A 45 -0.40 13.92 0.13
N ARG A 46 -1.59 14.02 -0.46
CA ARG A 46 -1.82 14.77 -1.71
C ARG A 46 -1.25 16.19 -1.64
N ARG A 47 -1.54 16.92 -0.56
CA ARG A 47 -1.00 18.27 -0.35
C ARG A 47 0.53 18.28 -0.33
N ARG A 48 1.17 17.30 0.31
CA ARG A 48 2.65 17.20 0.32
C ARG A 48 3.23 16.88 -1.04
N LEU A 49 2.56 16.02 -1.81
CA LEU A 49 2.97 15.70 -3.19
C LEU A 49 2.80 16.90 -4.12
N ALA A 50 1.73 17.68 -3.96
CA ALA A 50 1.51 18.93 -4.68
C ALA A 50 2.60 19.96 -4.34
N GLU A 51 2.85 20.21 -3.05
CA GLU A 51 3.93 21.10 -2.60
C GLU A 51 5.31 20.68 -3.16
N LEU A 52 5.57 19.37 -3.27
CA LEU A 52 6.78 18.83 -3.88
C LEU A 52 6.85 19.11 -5.38
N ASN A 53 5.79 18.79 -6.13
CA ASN A 53 5.72 19.01 -7.57
C ASN A 53 5.84 20.50 -7.90
N ASP A 54 5.10 21.36 -7.19
CA ASP A 54 5.10 22.81 -7.40
C ASP A 54 6.48 23.42 -7.12
N ARG A 55 7.14 23.00 -6.03
CA ARG A 55 8.41 23.60 -5.64
C ARG A 55 9.56 23.14 -6.54
N LEU A 56 9.56 21.86 -6.93
CA LEU A 56 10.61 21.26 -7.75
C LEU A 56 10.35 21.39 -9.25
N GLU A 57 9.13 21.72 -9.66
CA GLU A 57 8.67 21.84 -11.06
C GLU A 57 8.87 20.52 -11.85
N ILE A 58 8.63 19.38 -11.18
CA ILE A 58 8.81 18.03 -11.73
C ILE A 58 7.63 17.16 -11.29
N ARG A 59 7.01 16.45 -12.23
CA ARG A 59 6.04 15.40 -11.95
C ARG A 59 6.77 14.08 -11.71
N LEU A 60 6.70 13.56 -10.49
CA LEU A 60 7.38 12.33 -10.10
C LEU A 60 6.43 11.11 -10.06
N PRO A 61 6.93 9.91 -10.41
CA PRO A 61 6.22 8.67 -10.11
C PRO A 61 6.18 8.48 -8.59
N VAL A 62 5.00 8.10 -8.08
CA VAL A 62 4.74 7.86 -6.67
C VAL A 62 4.44 6.37 -6.47
N TYR A 63 5.13 5.76 -5.53
CA TYR A 63 4.93 4.38 -5.12
C TYR A 63 4.31 4.36 -3.73
N LEU A 64 3.09 3.84 -3.63
CA LEU A 64 2.41 3.67 -2.35
C LEU A 64 2.86 2.34 -1.73
N MET A 65 3.42 2.42 -0.53
CA MET A 65 3.86 1.28 0.25
C MET A 65 3.03 1.20 1.53
N LEU A 66 2.14 0.21 1.59
CA LEU A 66 1.38 -0.15 2.79
C LEU A 66 2.26 -1.01 3.68
N THR A 67 2.79 -0.37 4.71
CA THR A 67 3.68 -0.98 5.72
C THR A 67 2.88 -1.66 6.82
N LYS A 68 3.56 -2.49 7.62
CA LYS A 68 2.98 -3.27 8.72
C LYS A 68 1.88 -4.24 8.27
N ALA A 69 2.03 -4.85 7.10
CA ALA A 69 1.05 -5.81 6.58
C ALA A 69 0.85 -7.04 7.49
N ASP A 70 1.76 -7.27 8.44
CA ASP A 70 1.62 -8.22 9.56
C ASP A 70 0.45 -7.92 10.51
N LEU A 71 -0.06 -6.69 10.52
CA LEU A 71 -1.27 -6.34 11.25
C LEU A 71 -2.54 -6.94 10.62
N ILE A 72 -2.48 -7.48 9.40
CA ILE A 72 -3.62 -8.21 8.83
C ILE A 72 -3.74 -9.54 9.56
N LYS A 73 -4.89 -9.80 10.18
CA LYS A 73 -5.14 -11.07 10.85
C LYS A 73 -4.89 -12.26 9.93
N GLY A 74 -4.10 -13.22 10.43
CA GLY A 74 -3.67 -14.41 9.70
C GLY A 74 -2.37 -14.25 8.91
N PHE A 75 -1.76 -13.06 8.85
CA PHE A 75 -0.51 -12.84 8.11
C PHE A 75 0.63 -13.76 8.58
N GLU A 76 0.89 -13.81 9.89
CA GLU A 76 2.00 -14.62 10.42
C GLU A 76 1.77 -16.12 10.20
N ALA A 77 0.54 -16.59 10.41
CA ALA A 77 0.17 -17.97 10.15
C ALA A 77 0.34 -18.32 8.66
N PHE A 78 -0.08 -17.43 7.77
CA PHE A 78 0.03 -17.64 6.33
C PHE A 78 1.48 -17.60 5.84
N PHE A 79 2.30 -16.65 6.28
CA PHE A 79 3.65 -16.44 5.75
C PHE A 79 4.79 -17.06 6.57
N GLY A 80 4.53 -17.53 7.80
CA GLY A 80 5.56 -18.01 8.73
C GLY A 80 6.49 -19.09 8.15
N GLY A 81 5.95 -20.03 7.37
CA GLY A 81 6.70 -21.11 6.71
C GLY A 81 7.46 -20.72 5.43
N LEU A 82 7.45 -19.45 5.00
CA LEU A 82 8.19 -19.06 3.80
C LEU A 82 9.71 -19.13 4.01
N SER A 83 10.41 -19.73 3.05
CA SER A 83 11.87 -19.65 2.93
C SER A 83 12.34 -18.21 2.70
N THR A 84 13.62 -17.90 2.96
CA THR A 84 14.21 -16.59 2.68
C THR A 84 13.98 -16.16 1.24
N ALA A 85 14.25 -17.05 0.27
CA ALA A 85 14.04 -16.76 -1.16
C ALA A 85 12.57 -16.47 -1.49
N SER A 86 11.62 -17.14 -0.83
CA SER A 86 10.20 -16.86 -1.03
C SER A 86 9.77 -15.53 -0.42
N ARG A 87 10.44 -15.07 0.65
CA ARG A 87 10.20 -13.75 1.26
C ARG A 87 10.76 -12.59 0.44
N GLU A 88 11.69 -12.85 -0.50
CA GLU A 88 12.22 -11.84 -1.43
C GLU A 88 11.22 -11.47 -2.53
N GLN A 89 10.14 -12.24 -2.70
CA GLN A 89 9.11 -11.94 -3.69
C GLN A 89 8.44 -10.59 -3.39
N VAL A 90 8.43 -9.70 -4.38
CA VAL A 90 7.71 -8.43 -4.30
C VAL A 90 6.21 -8.70 -4.17
N TRP A 91 5.59 -8.09 -3.17
CA TRP A 91 4.15 -8.21 -2.93
C TRP A 91 3.44 -6.90 -3.27
N GLY A 92 2.81 -6.86 -4.45
CA GLY A 92 2.18 -5.65 -4.99
C GLY A 92 2.17 -5.63 -6.51
N THR A 93 2.03 -4.43 -7.07
CA THR A 93 1.89 -4.19 -8.51
C THR A 93 2.61 -2.90 -8.95
N THR A 94 3.07 -2.89 -10.20
CA THR A 94 3.75 -1.76 -10.86
C THR A 94 2.99 -1.40 -12.14
N PHE A 95 2.37 -0.23 -12.18
CA PHE A 95 1.28 0.11 -13.12
C PHE A 95 1.66 0.69 -14.50
N ALA A 96 2.44 0.09 -15.41
CA ALA A 96 2.79 0.73 -16.72
C ALA A 96 3.15 2.26 -16.66
N LEU A 97 3.49 2.94 -17.77
CA LEU A 97 3.80 4.38 -17.68
C LEU A 97 2.55 5.24 -17.91
N GLU A 98 1.68 4.78 -18.79
CA GLU A 98 0.52 5.50 -19.31
C GLU A 98 -0.79 5.05 -18.65
N ALA A 99 -0.74 4.12 -17.69
CA ALA A 99 -1.95 3.63 -17.05
C ALA A 99 -2.61 4.72 -16.21
N ARG A 100 -3.92 4.89 -16.42
CA ARG A 100 -4.78 5.61 -15.49
C ARG A 100 -5.19 4.63 -14.38
N VAL A 101 -4.71 4.87 -13.18
CA VAL A 101 -5.07 4.06 -12.00
C VAL A 101 -6.34 4.63 -11.39
N ASP A 102 -7.42 3.85 -11.47
CA ASP A 102 -8.72 4.16 -10.89
C ASP A 102 -9.13 3.09 -9.86
N ALA A 103 -10.30 3.27 -9.24
CA ALA A 103 -10.84 2.34 -8.25
C ALA A 103 -10.91 0.89 -8.78
N LYS A 104 -11.36 0.68 -10.03
CA LYS A 104 -11.44 -0.64 -10.67
C LYS A 104 -10.07 -1.28 -10.89
N THR A 105 -9.07 -0.47 -11.22
CA THR A 105 -7.69 -0.93 -11.33
C THR A 105 -7.20 -1.44 -9.98
N ILE A 106 -7.40 -0.68 -8.91
CA ILE A 106 -7.03 -1.13 -7.55
C ILE A 106 -7.75 -2.43 -7.17
N GLU A 107 -9.07 -2.49 -7.38
CA GLU A 107 -9.88 -3.67 -7.09
C GLU A 107 -9.34 -4.92 -7.80
N ARG A 108 -9.02 -4.80 -9.09
CA ARG A 108 -8.46 -5.90 -9.89
C ARG A 108 -7.12 -6.37 -9.35
N GLU A 109 -6.20 -5.46 -9.01
CA GLU A 109 -4.87 -5.84 -8.54
C GLU A 109 -4.91 -6.47 -7.13
N ILE A 110 -5.74 -5.94 -6.21
CA ILE A 110 -5.92 -6.55 -4.89
C ILE A 110 -6.58 -7.93 -5.01
N SER A 111 -7.57 -8.08 -5.90
CA SER A 111 -8.19 -9.37 -6.17
C SER A 111 -7.20 -10.38 -6.75
N ALA A 112 -6.33 -9.95 -7.66
CA ALA A 112 -5.28 -10.81 -8.22
C ALA A 112 -4.29 -11.31 -7.15
N LEU A 113 -3.92 -10.43 -6.20
CA LEU A 113 -3.11 -10.84 -5.05
C LEU A 113 -3.84 -11.85 -4.16
N ALA A 114 -5.13 -11.61 -3.87
CA ALA A 114 -5.94 -12.53 -3.07
C ALA A 114 -6.09 -13.90 -3.74
N THR A 115 -6.39 -13.94 -5.05
CA THR A 115 -6.47 -15.19 -5.82
C THR A 115 -5.15 -15.97 -5.81
N GLU A 116 -4.01 -15.28 -5.86
CA GLU A 116 -2.71 -15.94 -5.77
C GLU A 116 -2.46 -16.53 -4.37
N LEU A 117 -2.94 -15.89 -3.31
CA LEU A 117 -2.92 -16.48 -1.97
C LEU A 117 -3.86 -17.69 -1.86
N GLU A 118 -5.04 -17.63 -2.47
CA GLU A 118 -5.99 -18.76 -2.51
C GLU A 118 -5.36 -20.00 -3.17
N ARG A 119 -4.62 -19.83 -4.26
CA ARG A 119 -3.89 -20.94 -4.91
C ARG A 119 -2.86 -21.60 -4.01
N ARG A 120 -2.32 -20.86 -3.03
CA ARG A 120 -1.34 -21.36 -2.06
C ARG A 120 -1.98 -21.96 -0.82
N LEU A 121 -3.31 -21.91 -0.66
CA LEU A 121 -3.99 -22.40 0.53
C LEU A 121 -3.78 -23.89 0.77
N VAL A 122 -4.01 -24.73 -0.24
CA VAL A 122 -3.95 -26.20 -0.09
C VAL A 122 -2.60 -26.66 0.47
N PRO A 123 -1.44 -26.36 -0.16
CA PRO A 123 -0.15 -26.78 0.39
C PRO A 123 0.11 -26.16 1.77
N ARG A 124 -0.30 -24.91 2.02
CA ARG A 124 -0.13 -24.30 3.34
C ARG A 124 -0.98 -24.93 4.44
N LEU A 125 -2.16 -25.45 4.12
CA LEU A 125 -3.04 -26.14 5.06
C LEU A 125 -2.61 -27.59 5.30
N GLU A 126 -1.87 -28.20 4.38
CA GLU A 126 -1.28 -29.54 4.55
C GLU A 126 -0.05 -29.50 5.46
N ASP A 127 0.74 -28.41 5.39
CA ASP A 127 1.96 -28.22 6.18
C ASP A 127 1.72 -27.76 7.63
N GLU A 128 0.47 -27.49 8.04
CA GLU A 128 0.13 -26.96 9.37
C GLU A 128 -0.78 -27.90 10.16
N ASP A 129 -0.29 -28.38 11.31
CA ASP A 129 -0.99 -29.31 12.19
C ASP A 129 -2.00 -28.62 13.13
N LYS A 130 -1.71 -27.38 13.55
CA LYS A 130 -2.51 -26.70 14.58
C LYS A 130 -3.80 -26.16 13.96
N LEU A 131 -4.93 -26.72 14.39
CA LEU A 131 -6.26 -26.32 13.91
C LEU A 131 -6.51 -24.80 13.96
N ALA A 132 -6.04 -24.12 15.02
CA ALA A 132 -6.16 -22.67 15.14
C ALA A 132 -5.40 -21.92 14.04
N ALA A 133 -4.17 -22.33 13.73
CA ALA A 133 -3.36 -21.73 12.67
C ALA A 133 -3.95 -22.03 11.28
N ARG A 134 -4.46 -23.25 11.04
CA ARG A 134 -5.19 -23.58 9.80
C ARG A 134 -6.38 -22.66 9.56
N ALA A 135 -7.13 -22.34 10.61
CA ALA A 135 -8.28 -21.43 10.51
C ALA A 135 -7.85 -19.99 10.17
N GLU A 136 -6.71 -19.53 10.67
CA GLU A 136 -6.12 -18.23 10.33
C GLU A 136 -5.60 -18.20 8.88
N ILE A 137 -4.86 -19.24 8.46
CA ILE A 137 -4.37 -19.42 7.09
C ILE A 137 -5.54 -19.38 6.10
N PHE A 138 -6.61 -20.12 6.39
CA PHE A 138 -7.79 -20.20 5.53
C PHE A 138 -8.49 -18.85 5.33
N ARG A 139 -8.55 -18.01 6.37
CA ARG A 139 -9.23 -16.70 6.31
C ARG A 139 -8.36 -15.61 5.69
N PHE A 140 -7.04 -15.78 5.65
CA PHE A 140 -6.11 -14.72 5.27
C PHE A 140 -6.37 -14.12 3.86
N PRO A 141 -6.63 -14.90 2.79
CA PRO A 141 -6.92 -14.31 1.48
C PRO A 141 -8.14 -13.39 1.48
N ALA A 142 -9.20 -13.77 2.22
CA ALA A 142 -10.39 -12.94 2.38
C ALA A 142 -10.11 -11.67 3.20
N GLN A 143 -9.25 -11.75 4.22
CA GLN A 143 -8.80 -10.57 4.97
C GLN A 143 -8.08 -9.59 4.05
N LEU A 144 -7.18 -10.06 3.17
CA LEU A 144 -6.53 -9.21 2.17
C LEU A 144 -7.54 -8.59 1.19
N ALA A 145 -8.46 -9.40 0.65
CA ALA A 145 -9.48 -8.92 -0.28
C ALA A 145 -10.37 -7.82 0.33
N SER A 146 -10.68 -7.91 1.63
CA SER A 146 -11.46 -6.91 2.36
C SER A 146 -10.81 -5.53 2.45
N LEU A 147 -9.51 -5.42 2.17
CA LEU A 147 -8.79 -4.14 2.11
C LEU A 147 -8.97 -3.40 0.79
N SER A 148 -9.57 -4.03 -0.23
CA SER A 148 -9.75 -3.44 -1.55
C SER A 148 -10.45 -2.08 -1.50
N GLU A 149 -11.62 -2.00 -0.87
CA GLU A 149 -12.41 -0.76 -0.78
C GLU A 149 -11.67 0.36 0.00
N PRO A 150 -11.13 0.12 1.21
CA PRO A 150 -10.32 1.12 1.92
C PRO A 150 -9.14 1.66 1.11
N ILE A 151 -8.46 0.78 0.37
CA ILE A 151 -7.33 1.17 -0.48
C ILE A 151 -7.83 2.03 -1.65
N GLN A 152 -8.99 1.71 -2.24
CA GLN A 152 -9.61 2.55 -3.26
C GLN A 152 -9.92 3.95 -2.72
N VAL A 153 -10.50 4.06 -1.53
CA VAL A 153 -10.80 5.34 -0.87
C VAL A 153 -9.51 6.16 -0.64
N LEU A 154 -8.45 5.50 -0.16
CA LEU A 154 -7.14 6.14 0.04
C LEU A 154 -6.55 6.64 -1.28
N VAL A 155 -6.52 5.78 -2.31
CA VAL A 155 -5.95 6.08 -3.62
C VAL A 155 -6.72 7.23 -4.28
N GLU A 156 -8.05 7.24 -4.22
CA GLU A 156 -8.87 8.33 -4.75
C GLU A 156 -8.61 9.64 -4.01
N ALA A 157 -8.47 9.60 -2.68
CA ALA A 157 -8.15 10.80 -1.90
C ALA A 157 -6.75 11.36 -2.22
N MET A 158 -5.78 10.50 -2.57
CA MET A 158 -4.41 10.88 -2.91
C MET A 158 -4.23 11.31 -4.37
N PHE A 159 -4.84 10.58 -5.30
CA PHE A 159 -4.57 10.61 -6.74
C PHE A 159 -5.83 10.81 -7.60
N GLY A 160 -6.98 11.05 -6.99
CA GLY A 160 -8.22 11.37 -7.71
C GLY A 160 -8.13 12.68 -8.48
N GLU A 161 -8.99 12.85 -9.48
CA GLU A 161 -8.98 14.02 -10.37
C GLU A 161 -9.05 15.35 -9.58
N SER A 162 -8.30 16.36 -10.04
CA SER A 162 -8.44 17.75 -9.59
C SER A 162 -8.64 18.66 -10.78
N ARG A 163 -9.45 19.70 -10.58
CA ARG A 163 -9.49 20.84 -11.51
C ARG A 163 -8.42 21.90 -11.21
N TYR A 164 -7.80 21.84 -10.04
CA TYR A 164 -6.95 22.92 -9.51
C TYR A 164 -5.48 22.54 -9.36
N GLU A 165 -5.17 21.24 -9.33
CA GLU A 165 -3.82 20.73 -9.02
C GLU A 165 -3.40 19.65 -10.03
N GLU A 166 -2.14 19.63 -10.41
CA GLU A 166 -1.59 18.53 -11.20
C GLU A 166 -1.51 17.25 -10.35
N VAL A 167 -2.20 16.20 -10.80
CA VAL A 167 -2.36 14.97 -10.03
C VAL A 167 -1.06 14.16 -10.02
N ALA A 168 -0.63 13.78 -8.82
CA ALA A 168 0.51 12.90 -8.62
C ALA A 168 0.33 11.58 -9.39
N TRP A 169 1.43 11.04 -9.91
CA TRP A 169 1.40 9.89 -10.80
C TRP A 169 1.64 8.60 -10.01
N LEU A 170 0.56 7.88 -9.65
CA LEU A 170 0.68 6.58 -8.99
C LEU A 170 1.30 5.55 -9.94
N ARG A 171 2.48 5.04 -9.61
CA ARG A 171 3.29 4.11 -10.42
C ARG A 171 3.33 2.70 -9.86
N GLY A 172 3.00 2.51 -8.59
CA GLY A 172 2.87 1.19 -7.98
C GLY A 172 2.26 1.21 -6.60
N LEU A 173 1.72 0.06 -6.20
CA LEU A 173 1.13 -0.21 -4.89
C LEU A 173 1.76 -1.49 -4.34
N TYR A 174 2.31 -1.44 -3.13
CA TYR A 174 2.99 -2.57 -2.51
C TYR A 174 2.58 -2.74 -1.05
N LEU A 175 2.66 -3.97 -0.57
CA LEU A 175 2.53 -4.33 0.83
C LEU A 175 3.88 -4.77 1.37
N THR A 176 4.20 -4.39 2.60
CA THR A 176 5.44 -4.81 3.24
C THR A 176 5.28 -4.96 4.75
N SER A 177 6.11 -5.80 5.34
CA SER A 177 6.28 -5.98 6.77
C SER A 177 7.79 -6.07 7.05
N ALA A 178 8.23 -5.52 8.19
CA ALA A 178 9.64 -5.48 8.57
C ALA A 178 9.87 -6.05 9.97
N THR A 179 9.06 -5.65 10.95
CA THR A 179 9.12 -6.08 12.35
C THR A 179 7.72 -6.44 12.83
N GLN A 180 7.53 -7.67 13.30
CA GLN A 180 6.27 -8.20 13.84
C GLN A 180 6.04 -7.71 15.27
N GLU A 181 5.88 -6.39 15.44
CA GLU A 181 5.57 -5.77 16.73
C GLU A 181 4.20 -5.08 16.62
N GLY A 182 3.12 -5.82 16.90
CA GLY A 182 1.75 -5.30 16.89
C GLY A 182 0.70 -6.39 17.09
N ALA A 183 -0.48 -6.03 17.59
CA ALA A 183 -1.62 -6.94 17.67
C ALA A 183 -2.36 -6.97 16.30
N PRO A 184 -2.62 -8.17 15.72
CA PRO A 184 -3.33 -8.26 14.44
C PRO A 184 -4.78 -7.73 14.51
N ILE A 185 -5.28 -7.20 13.40
CA ILE A 185 -6.62 -6.60 13.23
C ILE A 185 -7.48 -7.50 12.33
N ASP A 186 -8.71 -7.79 12.79
CA ASP A 186 -9.71 -8.65 12.11
C ASP A 186 -10.78 -7.81 11.41
N ARG A 187 -10.93 -7.91 10.08
CA ARG A 187 -11.99 -7.21 9.33
C ARG A 187 -13.26 -8.00 9.09
N LEU A 188 -13.23 -9.32 9.24
CA LEU A 188 -14.41 -10.14 8.97
C LEU A 188 -15.45 -10.08 10.10
N THR A 189 -15.05 -9.52 11.24
CA THR A 189 -15.89 -9.39 12.44
C THR A 189 -16.09 -7.94 12.90
N ALA A 190 -15.55 -6.96 12.16
CA ALA A 190 -15.60 -5.53 12.48
C ALA A 190 -16.75 -4.82 11.77
#